data_AF-A0A969SHJ9-F1
#
_entry.id   AF-A0A969SHJ9-F1
#
_cell.length_a   1.000
_cell.length_b   1.000
_cell.length_c   1.000
_cell.angle_alpha   90.00
_cell.angle_beta   90.00
_cell.angle_gamma   90.00
#
_symmetry.space_group_name_H-M   'P 1'
#
loop_
_entity.id
_entity.type
_entity.pdbx_description
1 polymer ?
#
loop_
_entity_poly.entity_id
_entity_poly.type
_entity_poly.pdbx_seq_one_letter_code
_entity_poly.pdbx_strand_id
1 'polypeptide(L)' 'RRRGLAQLALTAVYGAEAVWARHGFRDVSNPALGAKLSSYGEQARYMVRMTEA' A
#
# COMPACT_ATOMS: atom_id res chain seq x y z
N ARG A 1 -18.13 1.62 17.35
CA ARG A 1 -17.36 0.36 17.12
C ARG A 1 -16.10 0.70 16.32
N ARG A 2 -14.92 0.80 16.97
CA ARG A 2 -13.65 0.73 16.23
C ARG A 2 -13.46 -0.75 15.92
N ARG A 3 -13.76 -1.19 14.69
CA ARG A 3 -13.23 -2.48 14.25
C ARG A 3 -11.72 -2.24 14.18
N GLY A 4 -10.98 -2.80 15.13
CA GLY A 4 -9.52 -2.80 15.09
C GLY A 4 -9.11 -3.55 13.83
N LEU A 5 -8.96 -2.80 12.74
CA LEU A 5 -8.30 -3.33 11.56
C LEU A 5 -6.89 -3.64 12.05
N ALA A 6 -6.43 -4.87 11.90
CA ALA A 6 -5.05 -5.22 12.27
C ALA A 6 -4.06 -4.67 11.24
N GLN A 7 -4.54 -4.46 10.00
CA GLN A 7 -3.74 -4.03 8.88
C GLN A 7 -4.58 -3.18 7.92
N LEU A 8 -3.96 -2.12 7.42
CA LEU A 8 -4.44 -1.31 6.30
C LEU A 8 -3.55 -1.58 5.09
N ALA A 9 -4.15 -1.69 3.92
CA ALA A 9 -3.46 -1.85 2.66
C ALA A 9 -4.02 -0.89 1.61
N LEU A 10 -3.14 -0.34 0.78
CA LEU A 10 -3.51 0.55 -0.32
C LEU A 10 -2.57 0.36 -1.50
N THR A 11 -3.02 0.83 -2.66
CA THR A 11 -2.17 0.95 -3.85
C THR A 11 -1.90 2.43 -4.08
N ALA A 12 -0.66 2.85 -3.87
CA ALA A 12 -0.20 4.17 -4.26
C ALA A 12 -0.02 4.20 -5.78
N VAL A 13 -0.63 5.17 -6.45
CA VAL A 13 -0.50 5.43 -7.88
C VAL A 13 0.03 6.85 -8.08
N TYR A 14 0.56 7.17 -9.27
CA TYR A 14 1.04 8.50 -9.62
C TYR A 14 2.08 9.09 -8.63
N GLY A 15 3.00 8.26 -8.11
CA GLY A 15 4.05 8.71 -7.19
C GLY A 15 3.55 9.10 -5.78
N ALA A 16 2.32 8.73 -5.41
CA ALA A 16 1.80 8.97 -4.06
C ALA A 16 2.52 8.17 -2.95
N GLU A 17 3.45 7.28 -3.29
CA GLU A 17 4.18 6.43 -2.35
C GLU A 17 4.89 7.24 -1.25
N ALA A 18 5.48 8.39 -1.60
CA ALA A 18 6.20 9.24 -0.67
C ALA A 18 5.27 9.86 0.38
N VAL A 19 4.01 10.14 0.02
CA VAL A 19 3.00 10.65 0.96
C VAL A 19 2.64 9.54 1.95
N TRP A 20 2.35 8.34 1.44
CA TRP A 20 1.94 7.20 2.28
C TRP A 20 3.07 6.66 3.15
N ALA A 21 4.33 6.71 2.68
CA ALA A 21 5.51 6.37 3.47
C ALA A 21 5.59 7.20 4.76
N ARG A 22 5.24 8.49 4.69
CA ARG A 22 5.20 9.40 5.84
C ARG A 22 4.08 9.07 6.83
N HIS A 23 3.01 8.43 6.35
CA HIS A 23 1.92 7.91 7.19
C HIS A 23 2.22 6.52 7.79
N GLY A 24 3.42 5.98 7.57
CA GLY A 24 3.85 4.68 8.11
C GLY A 24 3.42 3.48 7.26
N PHE A 25 2.98 3.71 6.02
CA PHE A 25 2.84 2.64 5.05
C PHE A 25 4.21 2.24 4.51
N ARG A 26 4.43 0.95 4.33
CA ARG A 26 5.67 0.40 3.76
C ARG A 26 5.36 -0.27 2.44
N ASP A 27 6.27 -0.17 1.48
CA ASP A 27 6.14 -0.89 0.22
C ASP A 27 6.16 -2.40 0.48
N VAL A 28 5.29 -3.11 -0.22
CA VAL A 28 5.29 -4.57 -0.21
C VAL A 28 5.46 -5.00 -1.65
N SER A 29 6.71 -5.25 -2.00
CA SER A 29 7.10 -5.85 -3.27
C SER A 29 6.72 -7.33 -3.27
N ASN A 30 5.50 -7.64 -3.71
CA ASN A 30 5.04 -9.01 -3.93
C ASN A 30 4.95 -9.29 -5.44
N PRO A 31 5.74 -10.23 -6.00
CA PRO A 31 5.74 -10.52 -7.43
C PRO A 31 4.36 -10.96 -7.95
N ALA A 32 3.53 -11.60 -7.12
CA ALA A 32 2.16 -11.96 -7.48
C ALA A 32 1.22 -10.74 -7.64
N LEU A 33 1.53 -9.63 -6.96
CA LEU A 33 0.80 -8.36 -7.10
C LEU A 33 1.37 -7.50 -8.25
N GLY A 34 2.63 -7.71 -8.65
CA GLY A 34 3.29 -6.94 -9.72
C GLY A 34 2.51 -6.94 -11.04
N ALA A 35 2.00 -8.10 -11.46
CA ALA A 35 1.17 -8.20 -12.68
C ALA A 35 -0.13 -7.39 -12.57
N LYS A 36 -0.75 -7.37 -11.38
CA LYS A 36 -2.00 -6.64 -11.13
C LYS A 36 -1.76 -5.14 -10.99
N LEU A 37 -0.65 -4.76 -10.36
CA LEU A 37 -0.19 -3.37 -10.23
C LEU A 37 0.16 -2.77 -11.58
N SER A 38 0.74 -3.55 -12.49
CA SER A 38 1.04 -3.11 -13.85
C SER A 38 -0.21 -2.61 -14.60
N SER A 39 -1.41 -3.10 -14.28
CA SER A 39 -2.66 -2.58 -14.84
C SER A 39 -3.08 -1.22 -14.26
N TYR A 40 -2.59 -0.84 -13.07
CA TYR A 40 -2.86 0.47 -12.46
C TYR A 40 -1.85 1.55 -12.86
N GLY A 41 -0.77 1.16 -13.56
CA GLY A 41 0.30 2.04 -14.02
C GLY A 41 1.67 1.57 -13.52
N GLU A 42 2.73 1.89 -14.27
CA GLU A 42 4.09 1.43 -13.99
C GLU A 42 4.62 1.91 -12.61
N GLN A 43 4.06 3.01 -12.10
CA GLN A 43 4.38 3.57 -10.78
C GLN A 43 3.45 3.09 -9.66
N ALA A 44 2.57 2.12 -9.93
CA ALA A 44 1.67 1.59 -8.92
C ALA A 44 2.45 0.76 -7.89
N ARG A 45 2.44 1.20 -6.62
CA ARG A 45 3.09 0.53 -5.50
C ARG A 45 2.05 0.06 -4.50
N TYR A 46 2.06 -1.22 -4.18
CA TYR A 46 1.26 -1.74 -3.08
C TYR A 46 1.96 -1.43 -1.76
N MET A 47 1.23 -0.83 -0.82
CA MET A 47 1.77 -0.45 0.48
C MET A 47 0.84 -0.90 1.60
N VAL A 48 1.43 -1.34 2.71
CA VAL A 48 0.68 -1.78 3.89
C VAL A 48 1.16 -1.07 5.14
N ARG A 49 0.24 -0.86 6.09
CA ARG A 49 0.49 -0.33 7.41
C ARG A 49 -0.17 -1.24 8.43
N MET A 50 0.56 -1.64 9.46
CA MET A 50 -0.06 -2.26 10.64
C MET A 50 -0.69 -1.16 11.48
N THR A 51 -1.93 -1.37 11.88
CA THR A 51 -2.64 -0.48 12.80
C THR A 51 -2.51 -1.09 14.18
N GLU A 52 -1.92 -0.34 15.11
CA GLU A 52 -1.94 -0.72 16.52
C GLU A 52 -3.41 -0.72 16.97
N ALA A 53 -3.85 -1.87 17.51
CA ALA A 53 -5.24 -2.15 17.83
C ALA A 53 -5.73 -1.35 19.05
#